data_AF-A0AAU4ZS20-F1
#
_entry.id   AF-A0AAU4ZS20-F1
#
_cell.length_a   1.000
_cell.length_b   1.000
_cell.length_c   1.000
_cell.angle_alpha   90.00
_cell.angle_beta   90.00
_cell.angle_gamma   90.00
#
_symmetry.space_group_name_H-M   'P 1'
#
loop_
_entity.id
_entity.type
_entity.pdbx_description
1 polymer ?
#
loop_
_entity_poly.entity_id
_entity_poly.type
_entity_poly.pdbx_seq_one_letter_code
_entity_poly.pdbx_strand_id
1 'polypeptide(L)'
;MTGIMGLSKKNNFVLAIRDTDVVAAALREALAEASPEERPGLERAAALVESTAATTETQLRARWVRARLAAVGFTGDIASVSAVKALRQAEPMLSLLAAVQLQKEAVAHTD
;
A
#
# COMPACT_ATOMS: atom_id res chain seq x y z
N MET A 1 13.78 33.42 22.08
CA MET A 1 13.95 32.18 21.29
C MET A 1 13.21 31.07 22.00
N THR A 2 12.01 30.71 21.53
CA THR A 2 11.17 29.68 22.15
C THR A 2 10.99 28.59 21.10
N GLY A 3 11.57 27.42 21.38
CA GLY A 3 11.86 26.39 20.39
C GLY A 3 10.63 25.72 19.79
N ILE A 4 10.74 25.40 18.50
CA ILE A 4 9.82 24.56 17.70
C ILE A 4 10.05 23.06 18.03
N MET A 5 10.36 22.73 19.29
CA MET A 5 10.49 21.34 19.74
C MET A 5 9.16 20.89 20.32
N GLY A 6 8.26 20.38 19.47
CA GLY A 6 7.00 19.83 19.97
C GLY A 6 5.94 19.42 18.95
N LEU A 7 6.13 19.64 17.65
CA LEU A 7 5.24 19.05 16.65
C LEU A 7 5.47 17.53 16.65
N SER A 8 4.52 16.83 17.27
CA SER A 8 4.47 15.37 17.38
C SER A 8 4.93 14.74 16.07
N LYS A 9 6.09 14.08 16.12
CA LYS A 9 6.69 13.21 15.08
C LYS A 9 5.75 12.09 14.59
N LYS A 10 4.52 12.01 15.10
CA LYS A 10 3.55 10.99 14.73
C LYS A 10 2.73 11.45 13.54
N ASN A 11 2.91 10.79 12.40
CA ASN A 11 2.18 11.06 11.17
C ASN A 11 0.78 10.45 11.25
N ASN A 12 -0.20 11.14 10.66
CA ASN A 12 -1.59 10.71 10.65
C ASN A 12 -2.02 10.06 9.33
N PHE A 13 -1.07 9.83 8.41
CA PHE A 13 -1.34 9.32 7.08
C PHE A 13 -0.23 8.38 6.60
N VAL A 14 -0.62 7.41 5.77
CA VAL A 14 0.28 6.58 4.96
C VAL A 14 0.10 7.03 3.52
N LEU A 15 1.16 7.54 2.92
CA LEU A 15 1.16 7.97 1.53
C LEU A 15 1.37 6.75 0.63
N ALA A 16 0.40 6.46 -0.24
CA ALA A 16 0.56 5.48 -1.29
C ALA A 16 1.22 6.14 -2.51
N ILE A 17 2.42 5.68 -2.87
CA ILE A 17 3.09 6.06 -4.11
C ILE A 17 2.96 4.88 -5.08
N ARG A 18 2.55 5.17 -6.32
CA ARG A 18 2.33 4.16 -7.35
C ARG A 18 3.00 4.59 -8.64
N ASP A 19 3.74 3.66 -9.25
CA ASP A 19 4.30 3.83 -10.59
C ASP A 19 3.48 3.07 -11.65
N THR A 20 2.33 2.49 -11.28
CA THR A 20 1.49 1.68 -12.19
C THR A 20 1.07 2.47 -13.42
N ASP A 21 0.81 3.78 -13.29
CA ASP A 21 0.39 4.62 -14.41
C ASP A 21 1.54 4.88 -15.39
N VAL A 22 2.77 5.05 -14.85
CA VAL A 22 3.99 5.21 -15.64
C VAL A 22 4.29 3.91 -16.41
N VAL A 23 4.17 2.77 -15.74
CA VAL A 23 4.37 1.45 -16.36
C VAL A 23 3.28 1.16 -17.41
N ALA A 24 2.02 1.50 -17.13
CA ALA A 24 0.93 1.37 -18.08
C ALA A 24 1.15 2.23 -19.33
N ALA A 25 1.69 3.44 -19.17
CA ALA A 25 2.07 4.30 -20.28
C ALA A 25 3.17 3.68 -21.14
N ALA A 26 4.26 3.22 -20.52
CA ALA A 26 5.37 2.56 -21.23
C ALA A 26 4.91 1.29 -21.99
N LEU A 27 4.00 0.51 -21.41
CA LEU A 27 3.43 -0.67 -22.09
C LEU A 27 2.55 -0.31 -23.29
N ARG A 28 1.80 0.79 -23.21
CA ARG A 28 0.99 1.29 -24.32
C ARG A 28 1.85 1.74 -25.50
N GLU A 29 2.97 2.40 -25.21
CA GLU A 29 3.98 2.78 -26.21
C GLU A 29 4.62 1.53 -26.84
N ALA A 30 5.06 0.59 -26.02
CA ALA A 30 5.63 -0.67 -26.52
C ALA A 30 4.64 -1.45 -27.41
N LEU A 31 3.34 -1.46 -27.08
CA LEU A 31 2.30 -2.10 -27.89
C LEU A 31 2.05 -1.42 -29.24
N ALA A 32 2.30 -0.12 -29.33
CA ALA A 32 2.18 0.63 -30.58
C ALA A 32 3.28 0.22 -31.58
N GLU A 33 4.45 -0.18 -31.07
CA GLU A 33 5.64 -0.55 -31.86
C GLU A 33 5.85 -2.07 -31.95
N ALA A 34 5.09 -2.87 -31.21
CA ALA A 34 5.28 -4.30 -31.08
C ALA A 34 5.13 -5.07 -32.40
N SER A 35 6.07 -5.99 -32.63
CA SER A 35 5.97 -7.02 -33.66
C SER A 35 4.75 -7.94 -33.41
N PRO A 36 4.20 -8.60 -34.44
CA PRO A 36 3.12 -9.57 -34.27
C PRO A 36 3.43 -10.69 -33.26
N GLU A 37 4.70 -11.08 -33.15
CA GLU A 37 5.18 -12.14 -32.26
C GLU A 37 5.20 -11.71 -30.79
N GLU A 38 5.54 -10.45 -30.50
CA GLU A 38 5.64 -9.90 -29.14
C GLU A 38 4.30 -9.37 -28.62
N ARG A 39 3.42 -8.95 -29.54
CA ARG A 39 2.13 -8.32 -29.22
C ARG A 39 1.28 -9.11 -28.21
N PRO A 40 1.07 -10.44 -28.34
CA PRO A 40 0.26 -11.19 -27.37
C PRO A 40 0.86 -11.24 -25.97
N GLY A 41 2.19 -11.16 -25.85
CA GLY A 41 2.87 -11.07 -24.56
C GLY A 41 2.64 -9.72 -23.89
N LEU A 42 2.82 -8.64 -24.67
CA LEU A 42 2.65 -7.26 -24.19
C LEU A 42 1.19 -6.93 -23.86
N GLU A 43 0.22 -7.46 -24.60
CA GLU A 43 -1.21 -7.28 -24.30
C GLU A 43 -1.58 -7.92 -22.96
N ARG A 44 -1.04 -9.11 -22.66
CA ARG A 44 -1.20 -9.75 -21.35
C ARG A 44 -0.51 -8.95 -20.24
N ALA A 45 0.69 -8.44 -20.49
CA ALA A 45 1.39 -7.59 -19.52
C ALA A 45 0.60 -6.32 -19.21
N ALA A 46 0.06 -5.64 -20.24
CA ALA A 46 -0.79 -4.47 -20.08
C ALA A 46 -2.05 -4.79 -19.27
N ALA A 47 -2.75 -5.89 -19.57
CA ALA A 47 -3.93 -6.31 -18.81
C ALA A 47 -3.62 -6.54 -17.32
N LEU A 48 -2.46 -7.15 -17.00
CA LEU A 48 -2.03 -7.35 -15.62
C LEU A 48 -1.74 -6.02 -14.90
N VAL A 49 -1.05 -5.08 -15.57
CA VAL A 49 -0.75 -3.77 -15.00
C VAL A 49 -2.03 -2.95 -14.79
N GLU A 50 -2.96 -2.93 -15.75
CA GLU A 50 -4.24 -2.24 -15.62
C GLU A 50 -5.08 -2.82 -14.45
N SER A 51 -5.13 -4.14 -14.30
CA SER A 51 -5.79 -4.76 -13.15
C SER A 51 -5.13 -4.38 -11.81
N THR A 52 -3.81 -4.19 -11.80
CA THR A 52 -3.08 -3.75 -10.61
C THR A 52 -3.36 -2.26 -10.32
N ALA A 53 -3.38 -1.42 -11.36
CA ALA A 53 -3.67 0.00 -11.27
C ALA A 53 -5.08 0.27 -10.70
N ALA A 54 -6.04 -0.60 -11.04
CA ALA A 54 -7.42 -0.53 -10.54
C ALA A 54 -7.56 -0.78 -9.02
N THR A 55 -6.51 -1.25 -8.33
CA THR A 55 -6.54 -1.46 -6.88
C THR A 55 -6.84 -0.13 -6.16
N THR A 56 -7.81 -0.09 -5.25
CA THR A 56 -8.11 1.15 -4.50
C THR A 56 -7.01 1.51 -3.50
N GLU A 57 -6.93 2.77 -3.08
CA GLU A 57 -5.96 3.17 -2.05
C GLU A 57 -6.19 2.43 -0.72
N THR A 58 -7.45 2.20 -0.36
CA THR A 58 -7.83 1.44 0.85
C THR A 58 -7.32 0.00 0.80
N GLN A 59 -7.43 -0.67 -0.34
CA GLN A 59 -6.86 -2.02 -0.52
C GLN A 59 -5.33 -2.02 -0.43
N LEU A 60 -4.65 -0.98 -0.96
CA LEU A 60 -3.20 -0.87 -0.78
C LEU A 60 -2.80 -0.70 0.67
N ARG A 61 -3.51 0.15 1.42
CA ARG A 61 -3.26 0.35 2.85
C ARG A 61 -3.51 -0.93 3.64
N ALA A 62 -4.57 -1.68 3.31
CA ALA A 62 -4.86 -2.99 3.90
C ALA A 62 -3.69 -3.98 3.69
N ARG A 63 -3.20 -4.12 2.45
CA ARG A 63 -2.03 -4.97 2.14
C ARG A 63 -0.78 -4.49 2.88
N TRP A 64 -0.55 -3.18 2.92
CA TRP A 64 0.58 -2.60 3.65
C TRP A 64 0.52 -2.93 5.14
N VAL A 65 -0.64 -2.80 5.80
CA VAL A 65 -0.82 -3.17 7.22
C VAL A 65 -0.45 -4.63 7.45
N ARG A 66 -0.96 -5.56 6.63
CA ARG A 66 -0.63 -6.99 6.72
C ARG A 66 0.87 -7.23 6.59
N ALA A 67 1.52 -6.59 5.62
CA ALA A 67 2.96 -6.70 5.43
C ALA A 67 3.76 -6.18 6.64
N ARG A 68 3.34 -5.07 7.26
CA ARG A 68 3.98 -4.54 8.48
C ARG A 68 3.79 -5.47 9.68
N LEU A 69 2.60 -6.04 9.87
CA LEU A 69 2.32 -7.01 10.93
C LEU A 69 3.17 -8.28 10.75
N ALA A 70 3.23 -8.80 9.52
CA ALA A 70 4.05 -9.96 9.19
C ALA A 70 5.55 -9.69 9.43
N ALA A 71 6.04 -8.49 9.11
CA ALA A 71 7.44 -8.10 9.34
C ALA A 71 7.86 -8.12 10.82
N VAL A 72 6.92 -7.93 11.74
CA VAL A 72 7.16 -8.08 13.19
C VAL A 72 6.69 -9.43 13.75
N GLY A 73 6.36 -10.38 12.87
CA GLY A 73 5.95 -11.73 13.26
C GLY A 73 4.58 -11.81 13.93
N PHE A 74 3.71 -10.81 13.76
CA PHE A 74 2.36 -10.86 14.33
C PHE A 74 1.47 -11.82 13.53
N THR A 75 0.98 -12.86 14.21
CA THR A 75 0.13 -13.93 13.65
C THR A 75 -1.28 -13.97 14.24
N GLY A 76 -1.60 -13.02 15.12
CA GLY A 76 -2.91 -12.94 15.78
C GLY A 76 -4.01 -12.33 14.91
N ASP A 77 -5.20 -12.20 15.48
CA ASP A 77 -6.34 -11.56 14.83
C ASP A 77 -6.05 -10.07 14.53
N ILE A 78 -6.19 -9.66 13.27
CA ILE A 78 -5.99 -8.28 12.81
C ILE A 78 -7.00 -7.33 13.48
N ALA A 79 -8.19 -7.78 13.86
CA ALA A 79 -9.18 -6.96 14.55
C ALA A 79 -8.82 -6.65 16.02
N SER A 80 -7.78 -7.30 16.55
CA SER A 80 -7.38 -7.16 17.96
C SER A 80 -6.60 -5.87 18.25
N VAL A 81 -6.67 -5.42 19.52
CA VAL A 81 -5.82 -4.32 20.01
C VAL A 81 -4.32 -4.66 19.94
N SER A 82 -3.96 -5.95 20.02
CA SER A 82 -2.57 -6.38 19.86
C SER A 82 -2.06 -6.16 18.43
N ALA A 83 -2.92 -6.26 17.42
CA ALA A 83 -2.56 -5.88 16.04
C ALA A 83 -2.22 -4.38 15.94
N VAL A 84 -3.00 -3.49 16.58
CA VAL A 84 -2.70 -2.05 16.61
C VAL A 84 -1.36 -1.77 17.30
N LYS A 85 -1.05 -2.49 18.39
CA LYS A 85 0.24 -2.40 19.08
C LYS A 85 1.38 -2.87 18.18
N ALA A 86 1.23 -4.03 17.54
CA ALA A 86 2.21 -4.59 16.62
C ALA A 86 2.45 -3.67 15.42
N LEU A 87 1.40 -3.06 14.85
CA LEU A 87 1.53 -2.09 13.76
C LEU A 87 2.34 -0.87 14.17
N ARG A 88 2.13 -0.34 15.38
CA ARG A 88 2.92 0.78 15.92
C ARG A 88 4.32 0.39 16.36
N GLN A 89 4.58 -0.89 16.60
CA GLN A 89 5.94 -1.40 16.79
C GLN A 89 6.69 -1.47 15.45
N ALA A 90 6.01 -1.96 14.40
CA ALA A 90 6.55 -1.99 13.05
C ALA A 90 6.81 -0.56 12.50
N GLU A 91 5.92 0.38 12.85
CA GLU A 91 5.96 1.76 12.35
C GLU A 91 5.83 2.76 13.52
N PRO A 92 6.94 3.07 14.23
CA PRO A 92 6.93 3.86 15.47
C PRO A 92 6.38 5.29 15.33
N MET A 93 6.41 5.81 14.11
CA MET A 93 5.97 7.15 13.75
C MET A 93 4.47 7.21 13.45
N LEU A 94 3.73 6.10 13.53
CA LEU A 94 2.27 6.15 13.41
C LEU A 94 1.63 6.71 14.68
N SER A 95 0.70 7.65 14.47
CA SER A 95 -0.25 8.04 15.51
C SER A 95 -1.14 6.84 15.88
N LEU A 96 -1.67 6.84 17.11
CA LEU A 96 -2.62 5.80 17.52
C LEU A 96 -3.89 5.82 16.65
N LEU A 97 -4.39 7.02 16.35
CA LEU A 97 -5.56 7.21 15.51
C LEU A 97 -5.34 6.63 14.11
N ALA A 98 -4.20 6.94 13.48
CA ALA A 98 -3.84 6.41 12.17
C ALA A 98 -3.72 4.89 12.20
N ALA A 99 -3.07 4.32 13.22
CA ALA A 99 -2.96 2.87 13.35
C ALA A 99 -4.32 2.17 13.49
N VAL A 100 -5.26 2.76 14.24
CA VAL A 100 -6.63 2.24 14.36
C VAL A 100 -7.40 2.37 13.04
N GLN A 101 -7.25 3.48 12.33
CA GLN A 101 -7.93 3.67 11.05
C GLN A 101 -7.42 2.68 9.99
N LEU A 102 -6.10 2.52 9.90
CA LEU A 102 -5.45 1.55 9.00
C LEU A 102 -5.84 0.10 9.34
N GLN A 103 -5.95 -0.23 10.63
CA GLN A 103 -6.45 -1.54 11.06
C GLN A 103 -7.89 -1.78 10.58
N LYS A 104 -8.80 -0.80 10.73
CA LYS A 104 -10.18 -0.92 10.27
C LYS A 104 -10.26 -1.09 8.75
N GLU A 105 -9.45 -0.33 8.00
CA GLU A 105 -9.33 -0.49 6.55
C GLU A 105 -8.88 -1.90 6.18
N ALA A 106 -7.89 -2.44 6.90
CA ALA A 106 -7.42 -3.81 6.71
C ALA A 106 -8.49 -4.87 7.04
N VAL A 107 -9.25 -4.70 8.12
CA VAL A 107 -10.35 -5.62 8.47
C VAL A 107 -11.46 -5.58 7.42
N ALA A 108 -11.75 -4.42 6.85
CA ALA A 108 -12.80 -4.26 5.85
C ALA A 108 -12.43 -4.81 4.45
N HIS A 109 -11.13 -5.06 4.17
CA HIS A 109 -10.65 -5.47 2.85
C HIS A 109 -9.75 -6.70 2.99
N THR A 110 -10.33 -7.89 2.94
CA THR A 110 -9.66 -9.17 3.23
C THR A 110 -8.82 -9.73 2.07
N ASP A 111 -8.87 -9.08 0.90
CA ASP A 111 -8.17 -9.50 -0.32
C ASP A 111 -6.64 -9.55 -0.18
#